data_AF-A0A533Q6H2-F1
#
_entry.id   AF-A0A533Q6H2-F1
#
_cell.length_a   1.000
_cell.length_b   1.000
_cell.length_c   1.000
_cell.angle_alpha   90.00
_cell.angle_beta   90.00
_cell.angle_gamma   90.00
#
_symmetry.space_group_name_H-M   'P 1'
#
loop_
_entity.id
_entity.type
_entity.pdbx_description
1 polymer ?
#
loop_
_entity_poly.entity_id
_entity_poly.type
_entity_poly.pdbx_seq_one_letter_code
_entity_poly.pdbx_strand_id
1 'polypeptide(L)' 'MKSKKVEESTSRTKVTNISNHGIWLCVKGTECFLPCSKDIKEK' A
#
# COMPACT_ATOMS: atom_id res chain seq x y z
N MET A 1 -0.22 16.70 17.31
CA MET A 1 -0.32 15.70 16.23
C MET A 1 0.88 15.89 15.31
N LYS A 2 1.80 14.93 15.23
CA LYS A 2 2.89 14.95 14.23
C LYS A 2 2.80 13.66 13.44
N SER A 3 2.19 13.73 12.26
CA SER A 3 2.13 12.60 11.34
C SER A 3 3.53 12.38 10.76
N LYS A 4 4.11 11.20 11.00
CA LYS A 4 5.33 10.74 10.33
C LYS A 4 5.02 10.63 8.84
N LYS A 5 5.74 11.39 8.01
CA LYS A 5 5.76 11.18 6.56
C LYS A 5 6.30 9.79 6.28
N VAL A 6 5.46 8.90 5.77
CA VAL A 6 5.88 7.66 5.12
C VAL A 6 6.36 8.06 3.71
N GLU A 7 7.54 8.66 3.65
CA GLU A 7 8.27 8.86 2.39
C GLU A 7 9.36 7.79 2.32
N GLU A 8 9.00 6.61 1.81
CA GLU A 8 9.98 5.76 1.13
C GLU A 8 9.29 5.10 -0.06
N SER A 9 9.02 5.93 -1.08
CA SER A 9 8.65 5.46 -2.40
C SER A 9 9.90 4.86 -3.04
N THR A 10 9.99 3.54 -3.12
CA THR A 10 10.92 2.90 -4.05
C THR A 10 10.50 3.35 -5.45
N SER A 11 11.35 4.11 -6.16
CA SER A 11 11.06 4.94 -7.35
C SER A 11 10.38 4.29 -8.56
N ARG A 12 9.87 3.06 -8.45
CA ARG A 12 9.18 2.29 -9.49
C ARG A 12 7.81 1.76 -9.07
N THR A 13 7.37 2.06 -7.84
CA THR A 13 6.10 1.58 -7.29
C THR A 13 5.30 2.74 -6.75
N LYS A 14 4.07 2.92 -7.24
CA LYS A 14 3.13 3.94 -6.79
C LYS A 14 1.89 3.26 -6.23
N VAL A 15 1.48 3.62 -5.01
CA VAL A 15 0.17 3.22 -4.49
C VAL A 15 -0.91 3.99 -5.26
N THR A 16 -1.86 3.29 -5.89
CA THR A 16 -2.94 3.89 -6.69
C THR A 16 -4.25 3.96 -5.92
N ASN A 17 -4.52 2.97 -5.06
CA ASN A 17 -5.74 2.93 -4.25
C ASN A 17 -5.52 2.12 -2.97
N ILE A 18 -6.15 2.54 -1.87
CA ILE A 18 -6.17 1.82 -0.60
C ILE A 18 -7.63 1.60 -0.22
N SER A 19 -7.99 0.35 0.10
CA SER A 19 -9.33 -0.04 0.54
C SER A 19 -9.25 -1.02 1.71
N ASN A 20 -10.39 -1.30 2.35
CA ASN A 20 -10.48 -2.33 3.39
C ASN A 20 -10.19 -3.75 2.88
N HIS A 21 -10.22 -3.97 1.56
CA HIS A 21 -9.94 -5.26 0.96
C HIS A 21 -8.46 -5.46 0.65
N GLY A 22 -7.68 -4.38 0.55
CA GLY A 22 -6.30 -4.44 0.10
C GLY A 22 -5.80 -3.13 -0.52
N ILE A 23 -4.58 -3.19 -1.04
CA ILE A 23 -3.84 -2.07 -1.61
C ILE A 23 -3.60 -2.34 -3.09
N TRP A 24 -3.89 -1.35 -3.93
CA TRP A 24 -3.53 -1.35 -5.33
C TRP A 24 -2.21 -0.61 -5.55
N LEU A 25 -1.32 -1.24 -6.31
CA LEU A 25 0.03 -0.78 -6.59
C LEU A 25 0.23 -0.75 -8.10
N CYS A 26 0.75 0.36 -8.62
CA CYS A 26 1.28 0.45 -9.97
C CYS A 26 2.79 0.25 -9.92
N VAL A 27 3.28 -0.87 -10.44
CA VAL A 27 4.69 -1.24 -10.52
C VAL A 27 5.10 -1.23 -11.99
N LYS A 28 5.99 -0.33 -12.39
CA LYS A 28 6.46 -0.20 -13.79
C LYS A 28 5.32 -0.13 -14.83
N GLY A 29 4.19 0.51 -14.49
CA GLY A 29 3.02 0.62 -15.38
C GLY A 29 2.09 -0.60 -15.38
N THR A 30 2.40 -1.65 -14.62
CA THR A 30 1.50 -2.77 -14.37
C THR A 30 0.77 -2.56 -13.06
N GLU A 31 -0.55 -2.77 -13.05
CA GLU A 31 -1.37 -2.67 -11.87
C GLU A 31 -1.47 -4.03 -11.16
N CYS A 32 -1.15 -4.04 -9.86
CA CYS A 32 -1.12 -5.21 -9.01
C CYS A 32 -1.99 -4.96 -7.77
N PHE A 33 -2.73 -6.00 -7.34
CA PHE A 33 -3.53 -5.96 -6.12
C PHE A 33 -2.87 -6.78 -5.01
N LEU A 34 -2.65 -6.14 -3.86
CA LEU A 34 -2.17 -6.76 -2.63
C LEU A 34 -3.35 -6.91 -1.66
N PRO A 35 -3.89 -8.11 -1.44
CA PRO A 35 -5.01 -8.29 -0.52
C PRO A 35 -4.57 -8.00 0.92
N CYS A 36 -5.46 -7.36 1.69
CA CYS A 36 -5.25 -7.22 3.12
C CYS A 36 -5.51 -8.57 3.79
N SER A 37 -4.46 -9.25 4.25
CA SER A 37 -4.61 -10.46 5.04
C SER A 37 -5.29 -10.11 6.37
N LYS A 38 -6.38 -10.81 6.70
CA LYS A 38 -7.09 -10.66 7.98
C LYS A 38 -6.27 -11.12 9.20
N ASP A 39 -5.04 -11.56 8.99
CA ASP A 39 -4.12 -12.05 10.03
C ASP A 39 -3.32 -10.96 10.75
N ILE A 40 -3.59 -9.68 10.48
CA ILE A 40 -3.14 -8.61 11.38
C ILE A 40 -4.04 -8.64 12.62
N LYS A 41 -3.81 -9.61 13.51
CA LYS A 41 -4.18 -9.49 14.92
C LYS A 41 -3.35 -8.35 15.48
N GLU A 42 -3.87 -7.12 15.43
CA GLU A 42 -3.50 -6.12 16.44
C GLU A 42 -3.80 -6.76 17.80
N LYS A 43 -2.73 -6.96 18.58
CA LYS A 43 -2.76 -7.51 19.93
C LYS A 43 -2.72 -6.38 20.93
#